data_AF-A0A645BJM5-F1
#
_entry.id   AF-A0A645BJM5-F1
#
_cell.length_a   1.000
_cell.length_b   1.000
_cell.length_c   1.000
_cell.angle_alpha   90.00
_cell.angle_beta   90.00
_cell.angle_gamma   90.00
#
_symmetry.space_group_name_H-M   'P 1'
#
loop_
_entity.id
_entity.type
_entity.pdbx_description
1 polymer ?
#
loop_
_entity_poly.entity_id
_entity_poly.type
_entity_poly.pdbx_seq_one_letter_code
_entity_poly.pdbx_strand_id
1 'polypeptide(L)'
;MSKAEGTERTVFNEEAIHTENPGVNARVNVWVNRWASYFEVDEEPEEPVHDGYAVYVEDNTGWDVTTIYVWGDAEIFGGWPGAQPTGTQLINGITYKYYDFGEANTGKSANLIFNNNGGGNQFDGVQGFIVNRDLYLRITSSGYEEIVVEPEITHDGYAIFIEDNTGWDAITMYAWNGDGLPELFGGWPGILPTGEATINGVKYKYFDTGKVNEGTVYNLILNNNNGGNQFDLANVTLNRDYYFTCSSSGGTEISLSMNKQLLYNYTN
;
A
#
# COMPACT_ATOMS: atom_id res chain seq x y z
N MET A 1 -0.61 -23.88 20.19
CA MET A 1 -1.97 -24.33 19.82
C MET A 1 -2.36 -23.55 18.56
N SER A 2 -2.81 -24.23 17.51
CA SER A 2 -3.12 -23.61 16.21
C SER A 2 -4.33 -22.68 16.33
N LYS A 3 -4.24 -21.47 15.77
CA LYS A 3 -5.18 -20.35 15.93
C LYS A 3 -6.26 -20.29 14.84
N ALA A 4 -6.58 -21.42 14.22
CA ALA A 4 -7.54 -21.49 13.12
C ALA A 4 -8.47 -22.71 13.29
N GLU A 5 -9.44 -22.60 14.19
CA GLU A 5 -10.58 -23.52 14.22
C GLU A 5 -11.82 -22.72 13.76
N GLY A 6 -12.10 -22.79 12.45
CA GLY A 6 -13.33 -22.24 11.89
C GLY A 6 -14.53 -23.15 12.24
N THR A 7 -15.69 -22.54 12.51
CA THR A 7 -16.95 -23.23 12.80
C THR A 7 -17.55 -23.81 11.52
N GLU A 8 -18.01 -25.06 11.53
CA GLU A 8 -18.73 -25.68 10.40
C GLU A 8 -20.06 -24.94 10.17
N ARG A 9 -20.38 -24.60 8.91
CA ARG A 9 -21.61 -23.88 8.55
C ARG A 9 -22.39 -24.56 7.44
N THR A 10 -23.71 -24.38 7.44
CA THR A 10 -24.62 -24.88 6.40
C THR A 10 -24.50 -24.09 5.09
N VAL A 11 -25.13 -24.56 4.01
CA VAL A 11 -25.22 -23.83 2.72
C VAL A 11 -25.94 -22.47 2.82
N PHE A 12 -26.55 -22.18 3.96
CA PHE A 12 -27.19 -20.89 4.28
C PHE A 12 -26.38 -20.07 5.29
N ASN A 13 -25.11 -20.44 5.53
CA ASN A 13 -24.17 -19.77 6.44
C ASN A 13 -24.57 -19.79 7.92
N GLU A 14 -25.33 -20.80 8.35
CA GLU A 14 -25.72 -21.01 9.75
C GLU A 14 -24.78 -22.03 10.42
N GLU A 15 -24.56 -21.92 11.73
CA GLU A 15 -23.72 -22.88 12.47
C GLU A 15 -24.31 -24.30 12.41
N ALA A 16 -23.50 -25.25 11.93
CA ALA A 16 -23.88 -26.65 11.84
C ALA A 16 -23.48 -27.39 13.12
N ILE A 17 -24.47 -27.84 13.91
CA ILE A 17 -24.25 -28.63 15.12
C ILE A 17 -24.63 -30.08 14.82
N HIS A 18 -23.64 -30.96 14.81
CA HIS A 18 -23.86 -32.41 14.73
C HIS A 18 -23.92 -33.00 16.15
N THR A 19 -25.06 -33.60 16.52
CA THR A 19 -25.18 -34.33 17.79
C THR A 19 -25.16 -35.83 17.52
N GLU A 20 -24.12 -36.51 17.97
CA GLU A 20 -24.01 -37.96 17.87
C GLU A 20 -24.34 -38.64 19.21
N ASN A 21 -25.07 -39.76 19.17
CA ASN A 21 -25.42 -40.55 20.36
C ASN A 21 -24.98 -42.02 20.20
N PRO A 22 -23.67 -42.32 20.23
CA PRO A 22 -23.20 -43.69 20.09
C PRO A 22 -23.47 -44.53 21.34
N GLY A 23 -23.85 -45.80 21.14
CA GLY A 23 -23.99 -46.78 22.20
C GLY A 23 -22.65 -47.24 22.79
N VAL A 24 -22.66 -47.82 24.00
CA VAL A 24 -21.47 -48.37 24.66
C VAL A 24 -20.81 -49.45 23.77
N ASN A 25 -19.50 -49.33 23.55
CA ASN A 25 -18.68 -50.14 22.64
C ASN A 25 -18.91 -49.94 21.13
N ALA A 26 -19.60 -48.87 20.70
CA ALA A 26 -19.63 -48.48 19.28
C ALA A 26 -18.43 -47.57 18.93
N ARG A 27 -17.92 -47.70 17.71
CA ARG A 27 -16.99 -46.71 17.11
C ARG A 27 -17.77 -45.86 16.13
N VAL A 28 -17.58 -44.54 16.17
CA VAL A 28 -18.08 -43.62 15.15
C VAL A 28 -16.91 -43.12 14.32
N ASN A 29 -17.05 -43.17 13.01
CA ASN A 29 -16.12 -42.56 12.07
C ASN A 29 -16.79 -41.29 11.54
N VAL A 30 -16.26 -40.13 11.91
CA VAL A 30 -16.67 -38.84 11.36
C VAL A 30 -15.84 -38.58 10.11
N TRP A 31 -16.49 -38.51 8.96
CA TRP A 31 -15.85 -38.17 7.70
C TRP A 31 -16.16 -36.72 7.37
N VAL A 32 -15.20 -35.82 7.59
CA VAL A 32 -15.31 -34.43 7.17
C VAL A 32 -14.81 -34.35 5.73
N ASN A 33 -15.73 -34.24 4.78
CA ASN A 33 -15.38 -33.89 3.40
C ASN A 33 -15.05 -32.39 3.38
N ARG A 34 -13.77 -32.04 3.47
CA ARG A 34 -13.32 -30.65 3.31
C ARG A 34 -13.25 -30.35 1.81
N TRP A 35 -14.05 -29.39 1.36
CA TRP A 35 -13.96 -28.86 0.01
C TRP A 35 -12.80 -27.87 -0.01
N ALA A 36 -11.82 -28.05 -0.92
CA ALA A 36 -10.64 -27.20 -1.02
C ALA A 36 -10.99 -25.71 -1.22
N SER A 37 -12.12 -25.44 -1.88
CA SER A 37 -12.61 -24.09 -2.20
C SER A 37 -13.02 -23.22 -1.00
N TYR A 38 -13.00 -23.75 0.24
CA TYR A 38 -13.30 -22.98 1.45
C TYR A 38 -12.07 -22.61 2.29
N PHE A 39 -10.88 -23.11 1.89
CA PHE A 39 -9.60 -22.85 2.56
C PHE A 39 -8.51 -22.37 1.60
N GLU A 40 -8.83 -22.20 0.32
CA GLU A 40 -8.12 -21.22 -0.50
C GLU A 40 -8.39 -19.88 0.19
N VAL A 41 -7.43 -19.46 1.04
CA VAL A 41 -7.18 -18.04 1.22
C VAL A 41 -7.07 -17.55 -0.21
N ASP A 42 -7.99 -16.68 -0.64
CA ASP A 42 -7.83 -15.99 -1.91
C ASP A 42 -6.36 -15.55 -1.91
N GLU A 43 -5.53 -16.16 -2.76
CA GLU A 43 -4.21 -15.61 -3.00
C GLU A 43 -4.50 -14.16 -3.33
N GLU A 44 -3.98 -13.25 -2.50
CA GLU A 44 -4.05 -11.82 -2.76
C GLU A 44 -3.79 -11.68 -4.25
N PRO A 45 -4.77 -11.16 -5.03
CA PRO A 45 -4.75 -11.31 -6.47
C PRO A 45 -3.39 -10.87 -6.95
N GLU A 46 -2.65 -11.80 -7.59
CA GLU A 46 -1.32 -11.51 -8.14
C GLU A 46 -1.43 -10.15 -8.83
N GLU A 47 -0.67 -9.18 -8.32
CA GLU A 47 -0.56 -7.84 -8.93
C GLU A 47 -0.46 -8.06 -10.44
N PRO A 48 -1.37 -7.49 -11.25
CA PRO A 48 -1.36 -7.69 -12.69
C PRO A 48 0.03 -7.29 -13.17
N VAL A 49 0.63 -8.16 -13.97
CA VAL A 49 1.97 -7.92 -14.51
C VAL A 49 1.88 -6.78 -15.53
N HIS A 50 1.94 -5.56 -15.02
CA HIS A 50 2.15 -4.34 -15.78
C HIS A 50 3.63 -3.94 -15.69
N ASP A 51 4.15 -3.29 -16.72
CA ASP A 51 5.54 -2.82 -16.72
C ASP A 51 5.60 -1.37 -16.23
N GLY A 52 6.35 -1.11 -15.15
CA GLY A 52 6.39 0.23 -14.55
C GLY A 52 5.20 0.51 -13.63
N TYR A 53 4.70 1.75 -13.63
CA TYR A 53 3.65 2.24 -12.73
C TYR A 53 2.30 2.37 -13.42
N ALA A 54 1.20 2.31 -12.67
CA ALA A 54 -0.16 2.40 -13.20
C ALA A 54 -1.03 3.43 -12.47
N VAL A 55 -2.11 3.86 -13.14
CA VAL A 55 -3.23 4.58 -12.53
C VAL A 55 -4.36 3.61 -12.25
N TYR A 56 -4.69 3.40 -10.99
CA TYR A 56 -5.82 2.60 -10.53
C TYR A 56 -7.02 3.51 -10.22
N VAL A 57 -8.19 3.16 -10.74
CA VAL A 57 -9.38 4.03 -10.72
C VAL A 57 -10.60 3.27 -10.19
N GLU A 58 -11.06 3.66 -9.01
CA GLU A 58 -12.40 3.35 -8.50
C GLU A 58 -13.40 4.29 -9.21
N ASP A 59 -14.00 3.78 -10.27
CA ASP A 59 -14.83 4.57 -11.20
C ASP A 59 -16.29 4.66 -10.73
N ASN A 60 -16.66 5.84 -10.19
CA ASN A 60 -18.03 6.20 -9.82
C ASN A 60 -18.62 7.29 -10.74
N THR A 61 -18.16 7.39 -11.98
CA THR A 61 -18.63 8.43 -12.93
C THR A 61 -20.06 8.21 -13.42
N GLY A 62 -20.48 6.96 -13.54
CA GLY A 62 -21.70 6.56 -14.25
C GLY A 62 -21.59 6.66 -15.78
N TRP A 63 -20.38 6.81 -16.33
CA TRP A 63 -20.15 6.79 -17.78
C TRP A 63 -20.09 5.35 -18.31
N ASP A 64 -20.57 5.15 -19.55
CA ASP A 64 -20.50 3.83 -20.21
C ASP A 64 -19.04 3.43 -20.47
N VAL A 65 -18.20 4.39 -20.88
CA VAL A 65 -16.78 4.21 -21.14
C VAL A 65 -16.03 5.39 -20.54
N THR A 66 -15.12 5.09 -19.62
CA THR A 66 -14.17 6.06 -19.06
C THR A 66 -12.83 5.86 -19.74
N THR A 67 -12.25 6.94 -20.24
CA THR A 67 -10.91 6.98 -20.84
C THR A 67 -10.06 8.01 -20.11
N ILE A 68 -8.75 7.80 -20.16
CA ILE A 68 -7.76 8.74 -19.63
C ILE A 68 -6.87 9.26 -20.75
N TYR A 69 -6.78 10.58 -20.86
CA TYR A 69 -5.81 11.26 -21.70
C TYR A 69 -4.69 11.80 -20.81
N VAL A 70 -3.44 11.58 -21.21
CA VAL A 70 -2.27 11.99 -20.42
C VAL A 70 -1.27 12.73 -21.31
N TRP A 71 -0.91 13.94 -20.87
CA TRP A 71 0.07 14.79 -21.55
C TRP A 71 1.07 15.38 -20.55
N GLY A 72 2.23 15.81 -21.01
CA GLY A 72 3.31 16.33 -20.18
C GLY A 72 4.62 16.22 -20.94
N ASP A 73 5.58 15.48 -20.39
CA ASP A 73 6.83 15.16 -21.11
C ASP A 73 6.58 14.19 -22.29
N ALA A 74 5.48 13.43 -22.23
CA ALA A 74 5.01 12.58 -23.30
C ALA A 74 3.48 12.52 -23.32
N GLU A 75 2.93 12.17 -24.48
CA GLU A 75 1.51 11.84 -24.65
C GLU A 75 1.33 10.33 -24.40
N ILE A 76 1.34 9.93 -23.11
CA ILE A 76 1.57 8.54 -22.68
C ILE A 76 0.50 7.57 -23.19
N PHE A 77 -0.71 8.06 -23.47
CA PHE A 77 -1.84 7.26 -23.97
C PHE A 77 -2.29 7.63 -25.38
N GLY A 78 -1.43 8.32 -26.12
CA GLY A 78 -1.73 8.81 -27.46
C GLY A 78 -2.79 9.92 -27.47
N GLY A 79 -3.24 10.26 -28.68
CA GLY A 79 -4.15 11.37 -28.94
C GLY A 79 -5.49 11.26 -28.22
N TRP A 80 -6.12 12.41 -28.00
CA TRP A 80 -7.50 12.49 -27.52
C TRP A 80 -8.43 11.49 -28.24
N PRO A 81 -9.27 10.71 -27.53
CA PRO A 81 -9.64 10.81 -26.10
C PRO A 81 -8.69 10.08 -25.13
N GLY A 82 -7.52 9.63 -25.59
CA GLY A 82 -6.58 8.84 -24.83
C GLY A 82 -6.92 7.35 -24.85
N ALA A 83 -6.62 6.64 -23.77
CA ALA A 83 -6.77 5.19 -23.67
C ALA A 83 -7.96 4.77 -22.81
N GLN A 84 -8.52 3.61 -23.14
CA GLN A 84 -9.39 2.84 -22.24
C GLN A 84 -8.52 2.08 -21.21
N PRO A 85 -9.11 1.58 -20.10
CA PRO A 85 -8.37 0.79 -19.12
C PRO A 85 -7.69 -0.41 -19.77
N THR A 86 -6.46 -0.70 -19.34
CA THR A 86 -5.74 -1.92 -19.70
C THR A 86 -6.45 -3.15 -19.14
N GLY A 87 -7.04 -3.02 -17.95
CA GLY A 87 -7.82 -4.08 -17.31
C GLY A 87 -8.45 -3.63 -16.00
N THR A 88 -8.80 -4.60 -15.16
CA THR A 88 -9.31 -4.38 -13.80
C THR A 88 -8.56 -5.24 -12.79
N GLN A 89 -8.44 -4.76 -11.56
CA GLN A 89 -7.83 -5.48 -10.43
C GLN A 89 -8.68 -5.33 -9.16
N LEU A 90 -8.80 -6.40 -8.38
CA LEU A 90 -9.42 -6.37 -7.06
C LEU A 90 -8.35 -6.08 -6.02
N ILE A 91 -8.48 -5.00 -5.24
CA ILE A 91 -7.52 -4.66 -4.18
C ILE A 91 -8.32 -4.25 -2.95
N ASN A 92 -8.08 -4.91 -1.81
CA ASN A 92 -8.80 -4.69 -0.55
C ASN A 92 -10.34 -4.66 -0.71
N GLY A 93 -10.89 -5.54 -1.56
CA GLY A 93 -12.32 -5.65 -1.83
C GLY A 93 -12.90 -4.60 -2.80
N ILE A 94 -12.08 -3.70 -3.35
CA ILE A 94 -12.48 -2.69 -4.34
C ILE A 94 -11.96 -3.10 -5.72
N THR A 95 -12.83 -3.08 -6.73
CA THR A 95 -12.43 -3.33 -8.13
C THR A 95 -12.00 -2.02 -8.78
N TYR A 96 -10.72 -1.89 -9.08
CA TYR A 96 -10.12 -0.78 -9.79
C TYR A 96 -10.04 -1.07 -11.29
N LYS A 97 -10.31 -0.07 -12.12
CA LYS A 97 -9.85 -0.03 -13.52
C LYS A 97 -8.41 0.47 -13.54
N TYR A 98 -7.50 -0.17 -14.24
CA TYR A 98 -6.11 0.30 -14.29
C TYR A 98 -5.67 0.71 -15.69
N TYR A 99 -4.80 1.73 -15.73
CA TYR A 99 -4.17 2.26 -16.93
C TYR A 99 -2.66 2.20 -16.72
N ASP A 100 -2.00 1.34 -17.48
CA ASP A 100 -0.58 1.07 -17.34
C ASP A 100 0.24 2.15 -18.05
N PHE A 101 1.06 2.91 -17.32
CA PHE A 101 1.93 3.90 -17.95
C PHE A 101 3.06 3.27 -18.77
N GLY A 102 3.45 2.02 -18.51
CA GLY A 102 4.62 1.39 -19.14
C GLY A 102 5.95 1.87 -18.53
N GLU A 103 6.94 0.98 -18.47
CA GLU A 103 8.23 1.23 -17.78
C GLU A 103 8.96 2.44 -18.37
N ALA A 104 8.84 2.63 -19.68
CA ALA A 104 9.47 3.72 -20.45
C ALA A 104 8.97 5.13 -20.08
N ASN A 105 7.92 5.25 -19.27
CA ASN A 105 7.38 6.52 -18.81
C ASN A 105 7.74 6.87 -17.37
N THR A 106 8.46 6.00 -16.66
CA THR A 106 9.03 6.28 -15.34
C THR A 106 9.81 7.59 -15.32
N GLY A 107 9.54 8.45 -14.33
CA GLY A 107 10.18 9.75 -14.11
C GLY A 107 9.64 10.89 -14.96
N LYS A 108 8.72 10.65 -15.90
CA LYS A 108 8.12 11.71 -16.73
C LYS A 108 7.01 12.45 -15.99
N SER A 109 6.84 13.72 -16.34
CA SER A 109 5.70 14.53 -15.92
C SER A 109 4.43 14.15 -16.69
N ALA A 110 3.31 14.06 -15.97
CA ALA A 110 2.00 13.63 -16.45
C ALA A 110 0.88 14.52 -15.88
N ASN A 111 0.02 14.97 -16.78
CA ASN A 111 -1.22 15.70 -16.50
C ASN A 111 -2.37 14.87 -17.06
N LEU A 112 -3.33 14.53 -16.20
CA LEU A 112 -4.39 13.57 -16.50
C LEU A 112 -5.70 14.31 -16.82
N ILE A 113 -6.46 13.81 -17.78
CA ILE A 113 -7.86 14.17 -18.02
C ILE A 113 -8.67 12.88 -18.12
N PHE A 114 -9.69 12.75 -17.29
CA PHE A 114 -10.69 11.69 -17.43
C PHE A 114 -11.84 12.19 -18.28
N ASN A 115 -12.29 11.37 -19.24
CA ASN A 115 -13.37 11.73 -20.14
C ASN A 115 -14.23 10.53 -20.53
N ASN A 116 -15.44 10.80 -21.03
CA ASN A 116 -16.37 9.76 -21.47
C ASN A 116 -16.11 9.32 -22.93
N ASN A 117 -14.85 8.98 -23.25
CA ASN A 117 -14.40 8.56 -24.58
C ASN A 117 -14.77 9.56 -25.70
N GLY A 118 -14.50 10.85 -25.46
CA GLY A 118 -14.82 11.93 -26.40
C GLY A 118 -16.30 12.30 -26.50
N GLY A 119 -17.16 11.75 -25.62
CA GLY A 119 -18.60 12.03 -25.57
C GLY A 119 -18.99 13.39 -24.97
N GLY A 120 -18.04 14.31 -24.78
CA GLY A 120 -18.27 15.69 -24.34
C GLY A 120 -18.22 15.95 -22.83
N ASN A 121 -18.19 14.91 -21.99
CA ASN A 121 -17.99 15.05 -20.54
C ASN A 121 -16.54 14.75 -20.18
N GLN A 122 -15.95 15.58 -19.32
CA GLN A 122 -14.57 15.43 -18.86
C GLN A 122 -14.34 16.22 -17.57
N PHE A 123 -13.27 15.88 -16.86
CA PHE A 123 -12.71 16.71 -15.79
C PHE A 123 -11.19 16.54 -15.73
N ASP A 124 -10.51 17.56 -15.22
CA ASP A 124 -9.06 17.53 -15.01
C ASP A 124 -8.73 16.61 -13.82
N GLY A 125 -7.89 15.61 -14.07
CA GLY A 125 -7.35 14.70 -13.07
C GLY A 125 -6.14 15.29 -12.34
N VAL A 126 -5.25 14.43 -11.85
CA VAL A 126 -3.98 14.86 -11.23
C VAL A 126 -3.14 15.63 -12.24
N GLN A 127 -2.64 16.79 -11.83
CA GLN A 127 -1.79 17.66 -12.66
C GLN A 127 -0.36 17.68 -12.10
N GLY A 128 0.63 17.68 -12.99
CA GLY A 128 2.05 17.70 -12.63
C GLY A 128 2.53 16.45 -11.89
N PHE A 129 1.84 15.32 -12.06
CA PHE A 129 2.24 14.03 -11.48
C PHE A 129 3.56 13.59 -12.09
N ILE A 130 4.49 13.11 -11.27
CA ILE A 130 5.69 12.44 -11.77
C ILE A 130 5.42 10.94 -11.70
N VAL A 131 5.60 10.23 -12.82
CA VAL A 131 5.36 8.78 -12.90
C VAL A 131 6.46 8.04 -12.13
N ASN A 132 6.32 7.97 -10.81
CA ASN A 132 7.31 7.36 -9.91
C ASN A 132 6.69 6.46 -8.82
N ARG A 133 5.38 6.24 -8.92
CA ARG A 133 4.58 5.36 -8.06
C ARG A 133 3.28 5.05 -8.77
N ASP A 134 2.56 4.06 -8.27
CA ASP A 134 1.17 3.88 -8.66
C ASP A 134 0.30 5.00 -8.10
N LEU A 135 -0.73 5.34 -8.85
CA LEU A 135 -1.67 6.39 -8.52
C LEU A 135 -3.06 5.78 -8.35
N TYR A 136 -3.60 5.83 -7.14
CA TYR A 136 -4.92 5.32 -6.84
C TYR A 136 -5.92 6.46 -6.70
N LEU A 137 -6.97 6.43 -7.50
CA LEU A 137 -7.98 7.49 -7.57
C LEU A 137 -9.37 6.91 -7.38
N ARG A 138 -10.19 7.55 -6.56
CA ARG A 138 -11.64 7.45 -6.64
C ARG A 138 -12.15 8.61 -7.48
N ILE A 139 -12.90 8.32 -8.54
CA ILE A 139 -13.41 9.35 -9.44
C ILE A 139 -14.93 9.41 -9.46
N THR A 140 -15.46 10.60 -9.73
CA THR A 140 -16.87 10.88 -10.02
C THR A 140 -16.96 11.56 -11.39
N SER A 141 -18.17 11.85 -11.86
CA SER A 141 -18.35 12.54 -13.16
C SER A 141 -17.76 13.96 -13.21
N SER A 142 -17.35 14.54 -12.07
CA SER A 142 -16.87 15.91 -11.97
C SER A 142 -15.54 16.09 -11.25
N GLY A 143 -14.86 15.01 -10.83
CA GLY A 143 -13.61 15.16 -10.09
C GLY A 143 -13.07 13.84 -9.54
N TYR A 144 -11.95 13.95 -8.81
CA TYR A 144 -11.24 12.82 -8.21
C TYR A 144 -10.86 13.08 -6.75
N GLU A 145 -10.65 12.00 -6.03
CA GLU A 145 -9.98 11.90 -4.74
C GLU A 145 -8.81 10.94 -4.92
N GLU A 146 -7.60 11.37 -4.58
CA GLU A 146 -6.47 10.44 -4.48
C GLU A 146 -6.56 9.67 -3.16
N ILE A 147 -6.45 8.35 -3.25
CA ILE A 147 -6.54 7.45 -2.11
C ILE A 147 -5.20 6.75 -1.91
N VAL A 148 -4.88 6.43 -0.67
CA VAL A 148 -3.71 5.59 -0.34
C VAL A 148 -4.22 4.17 -0.20
N VAL A 149 -3.58 3.24 -0.90
CA VAL A 149 -3.83 1.82 -0.73
C VAL A 149 -2.66 1.24 0.05
N GLU A 150 -2.92 1.00 1.34
CA GLU A 150 -1.99 0.30 2.22
C GLU A 150 -2.25 -1.21 2.08
N PRO A 151 -1.21 -2.06 1.94
CA PRO A 151 -1.39 -3.49 2.09
C PRO A 151 -1.81 -3.79 3.53
N GLU A 152 -2.39 -4.98 3.78
CA GLU A 152 -2.65 -5.42 5.15
C GLU A 152 -1.32 -5.72 5.87
N ILE A 153 -0.64 -4.68 6.36
CA ILE A 153 0.59 -4.84 7.12
C ILE A 153 0.23 -5.19 8.56
N THR A 154 0.58 -6.40 8.98
CA THR A 154 0.45 -6.78 10.39
C THR A 154 1.64 -6.24 11.16
N HIS A 155 1.54 -5.00 11.67
CA HIS A 155 2.41 -4.46 12.72
C HIS A 155 1.58 -4.12 13.96
N ASP A 156 2.19 -4.15 15.15
CA ASP A 156 1.53 -3.70 16.37
C ASP A 156 2.02 -2.30 16.75
N GLY A 157 1.15 -1.29 16.75
CA GLY A 157 1.55 0.11 16.92
C GLY A 157 1.84 0.78 15.59
N TYR A 158 2.90 1.60 15.53
CA TYR A 158 3.30 2.32 14.32
C TYR A 158 4.60 1.75 13.73
N ALA A 159 4.84 2.00 12.44
CA ALA A 159 6.03 1.54 11.73
C ALA A 159 6.77 2.68 11.03
N ILE A 160 8.07 2.47 10.85
CA ILE A 160 8.94 3.33 10.03
C ILE A 160 9.23 2.62 8.71
N PHE A 161 8.76 3.17 7.61
CA PHE A 161 8.90 2.66 6.25
C PHE A 161 10.04 3.37 5.52
N ILE A 162 10.93 2.58 4.91
CA ILE A 162 12.10 3.05 4.18
C ILE A 162 12.00 2.57 2.73
N GLU A 163 11.84 3.51 1.80
CA GLU A 163 12.18 3.31 0.40
C GLU A 163 13.72 3.36 0.31
N ASP A 164 14.33 2.19 0.15
CA ASP A 164 15.77 1.99 0.25
C ASP A 164 16.48 2.19 -1.10
N ASN A 165 16.91 3.41 -1.35
CA ASN A 165 17.75 3.80 -2.49
C ASN A 165 19.22 4.00 -2.06
N THR A 166 19.65 3.35 -0.98
CA THR A 166 20.98 3.58 -0.38
C THR A 166 22.11 2.94 -1.17
N GLY A 167 21.83 1.86 -1.90
CA GLY A 167 22.84 1.01 -2.54
C GLY A 167 23.65 0.17 -1.54
N TRP A 168 23.19 0.05 -0.30
CA TRP A 168 23.83 -0.77 0.74
C TRP A 168 23.37 -2.23 0.68
N ASP A 169 24.24 -3.15 1.10
CA ASP A 169 23.93 -4.59 1.13
C ASP A 169 22.82 -4.91 2.15
N ALA A 170 22.79 -4.19 3.27
CA ALA A 170 21.74 -4.31 4.29
C ALA A 170 21.58 -3.00 5.08
N ILE A 171 20.35 -2.53 5.23
CA ILE A 171 20.01 -1.46 6.17
C ILE A 171 19.64 -2.04 7.53
N THR A 172 20.03 -1.37 8.60
CA THR A 172 19.55 -1.59 9.97
C THR A 172 19.15 -0.27 10.59
N MET A 173 18.19 -0.31 11.51
CA MET A 173 17.73 0.86 12.24
C MET A 173 18.09 0.76 13.71
N TYR A 174 18.79 1.78 14.18
CA TYR A 174 19.03 2.02 15.60
C TYR A 174 18.18 3.20 16.04
N ALA A 175 17.56 3.09 17.23
CA ALA A 175 16.66 4.10 17.74
C ALA A 175 16.91 4.32 19.23
N TRP A 176 17.26 5.55 19.59
CA TRP A 176 17.63 5.92 20.95
C TRP A 176 16.85 7.12 21.44
N ASN A 177 16.59 7.15 22.74
CA ASN A 177 15.88 8.22 23.42
C ASN A 177 16.86 8.97 24.34
N GLY A 178 16.85 10.30 24.28
CA GLY A 178 17.74 11.15 25.08
C GLY A 178 17.33 11.32 26.55
N ASP A 179 16.12 10.88 26.91
CA ASP A 179 15.48 11.10 28.21
C ASP A 179 15.56 9.86 29.13
N GLY A 180 16.45 8.91 28.81
CA GLY A 180 16.74 7.75 29.66
C GLY A 180 15.80 6.56 29.48
N LEU A 181 14.96 6.54 28.43
CA LEU A 181 14.30 5.31 28.01
C LEU A 181 15.30 4.34 27.38
N PRO A 182 15.04 3.01 27.44
CA PRO A 182 15.84 2.03 26.73
C PRO A 182 15.90 2.29 25.22
N GLU A 183 16.94 1.80 24.56
CA GLU A 183 17.05 1.79 23.10
C GLU A 183 15.92 0.92 22.54
N LEU A 184 15.13 1.50 21.63
CA LEU A 184 13.89 0.88 21.11
C LEU A 184 14.18 -0.47 20.43
N PHE A 185 15.25 -0.50 19.65
CA PHE A 185 15.67 -1.67 18.85
C PHE A 185 16.87 -2.40 19.47
N GLY A 186 17.10 -2.19 20.77
CA GLY A 186 18.29 -2.66 21.46
C GLY A 186 19.57 -1.95 21.00
N GLY A 187 20.70 -2.54 21.40
CA GLY A 187 22.03 -1.95 21.16
C GLY A 187 22.39 -1.84 19.69
N TRP A 188 23.36 -0.98 19.40
CA TRP A 188 23.95 -0.82 18.08
C TRP A 188 24.33 -2.19 17.45
N PRO A 189 24.02 -2.44 16.15
CA PRO A 189 23.50 -1.52 15.13
C PRO A 189 21.97 -1.39 15.08
N GLY A 190 21.27 -1.89 16.11
CA GLY A 190 19.82 -2.02 16.13
C GLY A 190 19.34 -3.29 15.42
N ILE A 191 18.21 -3.22 14.72
CA ILE A 191 17.57 -4.37 14.06
C ILE A 191 17.62 -4.27 12.53
N LEU A 192 17.49 -5.42 11.87
CA LEU A 192 17.10 -5.53 10.46
C LEU A 192 15.63 -5.12 10.28
N PRO A 193 15.17 -4.82 9.05
CA PRO A 193 13.75 -4.59 8.79
C PRO A 193 12.90 -5.74 9.32
N THR A 194 11.76 -5.40 9.94
CA THR A 194 10.75 -6.36 10.39
C THR A 194 10.12 -7.08 9.20
N GLY A 195 9.96 -6.39 8.08
CA GLY A 195 9.43 -6.94 6.84
C GLY A 195 9.51 -5.97 5.67
N GLU A 196 8.83 -6.33 4.59
CA GLU A 196 8.69 -5.50 3.39
C GLU A 196 7.20 -5.34 3.05
N ALA A 197 6.85 -4.22 2.43
CA ALA A 197 5.51 -3.92 1.96
C ALA A 197 5.57 -3.10 0.66
N THR A 198 4.62 -3.32 -0.24
CA THR A 198 4.44 -2.50 -1.44
C THR A 198 3.28 -1.54 -1.19
N ILE A 199 3.55 -0.24 -1.20
CA ILE A 199 2.54 0.80 -0.96
C ILE A 199 2.54 1.73 -2.15
N ASN A 200 1.39 1.88 -2.80
CA ASN A 200 1.27 2.62 -4.05
C ASN A 200 2.35 2.21 -5.08
N GLY A 201 2.60 0.91 -5.27
CA GLY A 201 3.62 0.40 -6.20
C GLY A 201 5.08 0.58 -5.78
N VAL A 202 5.35 1.29 -4.67
CA VAL A 202 6.69 1.50 -4.13
C VAL A 202 6.99 0.47 -3.05
N LYS A 203 8.15 -0.20 -3.15
CA LYS A 203 8.61 -1.16 -2.15
C LYS A 203 9.26 -0.44 -0.97
N TYR A 204 8.77 -0.76 0.23
CA TYR A 204 9.31 -0.27 1.49
C TYR A 204 9.80 -1.44 2.35
N LYS A 205 10.95 -1.25 2.97
CA LYS A 205 11.38 -2.04 4.14
C LYS A 205 10.83 -1.34 5.38
N TYR A 206 10.21 -2.07 6.30
CA TYR A 206 9.61 -1.44 7.49
C TYR A 206 10.18 -1.96 8.80
N PHE A 207 10.18 -1.09 9.80
CA PHE A 207 10.62 -1.35 11.16
C PHE A 207 9.43 -1.13 12.09
N ASP A 208 8.91 -2.23 12.63
CA ASP A 208 7.80 -2.20 13.59
C ASP A 208 8.30 -1.67 14.94
N THR A 209 7.63 -0.65 15.46
CA THR A 209 8.01 -0.01 16.72
C THR A 209 7.31 -0.63 17.93
N GLY A 210 6.30 -1.48 17.75
CA GLY A 210 5.58 -2.13 18.83
C GLY A 210 4.60 -1.21 19.55
N LYS A 211 3.39 -1.71 19.86
CA LYS A 211 2.29 -0.92 20.43
C LYS A 211 2.63 -0.27 21.77
N VAL A 212 3.51 -0.90 22.53
CA VAL A 212 3.95 -0.40 23.85
C VAL A 212 4.71 0.93 23.75
N ASN A 213 5.22 1.29 22.58
CA ASN A 213 6.03 2.49 22.36
C ASN A 213 5.22 3.67 21.80
N GLU A 214 3.91 3.54 21.60
CA GLU A 214 3.06 4.64 21.14
C GLU A 214 3.20 5.90 22.03
N GLY A 215 3.33 7.06 21.40
CA GLY A 215 3.48 8.37 22.03
C GLY A 215 4.89 8.69 22.55
N THR A 216 5.84 7.77 22.45
CA THR A 216 7.25 8.02 22.83
C THR A 216 8.02 8.70 21.69
N VAL A 217 9.14 9.35 22.04
CA VAL A 217 10.00 10.06 21.08
C VAL A 217 11.33 9.35 20.94
N TYR A 218 11.77 9.09 19.71
CA TYR A 218 13.06 8.46 19.42
C TYR A 218 13.83 9.20 18.33
N ASN A 219 15.16 9.24 18.48
CA ASN A 219 16.09 9.60 17.42
C ASN A 219 16.43 8.33 16.62
N LEU A 220 16.20 8.38 15.32
CA LEU A 220 16.42 7.27 14.40
C LEU A 220 17.75 7.45 13.67
N ILE A 221 18.52 6.36 13.57
CA ILE A 221 19.73 6.26 12.76
C ILE A 221 19.57 5.09 11.80
N LEU A 222 19.71 5.36 10.50
CA LEU A 222 19.81 4.31 9.49
C LEU A 222 21.29 4.01 9.24
N ASN A 223 21.68 2.74 9.27
CA ASN A 223 23.08 2.34 9.09
C ASN A 223 23.23 1.09 8.23
N ASN A 224 24.41 0.93 7.62
CA ASN A 224 24.75 -0.18 6.73
C ASN A 224 25.11 -1.47 7.49
N ASN A 225 24.42 -1.78 8.60
CA ASN A 225 24.67 -2.96 9.42
C ASN A 225 26.16 -3.21 9.76
N ASN A 226 26.82 -2.20 10.34
CA ASN A 226 28.27 -2.17 10.59
C ASN A 226 29.19 -2.12 9.35
N GLY A 227 28.64 -1.88 8.16
CA GLY A 227 29.40 -1.64 6.91
C GLY A 227 30.04 -0.25 6.81
N GLY A 228 30.12 0.50 7.91
CA GLY A 228 30.86 1.77 8.02
C GLY A 228 30.12 3.05 7.59
N ASN A 229 28.95 2.94 6.96
CA ASN A 229 28.11 4.07 6.59
C ASN A 229 26.87 4.16 7.47
N GLN A 230 26.48 5.38 7.84
CA GLN A 230 25.28 5.69 8.61
C GLN A 230 24.91 7.16 8.46
N PHE A 231 23.67 7.50 8.82
CA PHE A 231 23.24 8.88 9.01
C PHE A 231 22.10 8.97 10.03
N ASP A 232 21.98 10.12 10.68
CA ASP A 232 20.82 10.45 11.51
C ASP A 232 19.62 10.68 10.57
N LEU A 233 18.57 9.88 10.72
CA LEU A 233 17.41 9.91 9.83
C LEU A 233 16.40 10.97 10.29
N ALA A 234 15.89 10.85 11.51
CA ALA A 234 14.87 11.75 12.04
C ALA A 234 14.73 11.63 13.56
N ASN A 235 14.19 12.67 14.20
CA ASN A 235 13.60 12.59 15.54
C ASN A 235 12.08 12.51 15.38
N VAL A 236 11.47 11.42 15.84
CA VAL A 236 10.04 11.14 15.61
C VAL A 236 9.29 10.88 16.90
N THR A 237 8.02 11.25 16.93
CA THR A 237 7.06 10.81 17.95
C THR A 237 6.29 9.64 17.38
N LEU A 238 6.27 8.49 18.04
CA LEU A 238 5.55 7.31 17.55
C LEU A 238 4.03 7.48 17.69
N ASN A 239 3.42 8.25 16.79
CA ASN A 239 2.00 8.59 16.79
C ASN A 239 1.31 8.42 15.41
N ARG A 240 2.06 7.92 14.44
CA ARG A 240 1.63 7.57 13.08
C ARG A 240 2.73 6.75 12.43
N ASP A 241 2.43 6.15 11.30
CA ASP A 241 3.45 5.61 10.42
C ASP A 241 4.26 6.74 9.78
N TYR A 242 5.53 6.46 9.56
CA TYR A 242 6.48 7.37 8.94
C TYR A 242 7.03 6.75 7.68
N TYR A 243 7.16 7.54 6.62
CA TYR A 243 7.65 7.10 5.33
C TYR A 243 8.84 7.94 4.94
N PHE A 244 9.94 7.30 4.57
CA PHE A 244 11.16 7.98 4.15
C PHE A 244 11.67 7.43 2.84
N THR A 245 12.14 8.32 1.97
CA THR A 245 13.02 7.96 0.86
C THR A 245 14.47 8.17 1.28
N CYS A 246 15.29 7.12 1.19
CA CYS A 246 16.65 7.12 1.72
C CYS A 246 17.69 6.86 0.62
N SER A 247 18.71 7.71 0.58
CA SER A 247 19.89 7.57 -0.28
C SER A 247 21.12 7.18 0.55
N SER A 248 22.26 6.93 -0.10
CA SER A 248 23.52 6.57 0.58
C SER A 248 24.01 7.60 1.62
N SER A 249 23.50 8.84 1.59
CA SER A 249 23.97 9.94 2.44
C SER A 249 22.88 10.56 3.33
N GLY A 250 21.63 10.11 3.27
CA GLY A 250 20.55 10.72 4.05
C GLY A 250 19.16 10.27 3.62
N GLY A 251 18.16 10.61 4.43
CA GLY A 251 16.74 10.33 4.15
C GLY A 251 15.86 11.58 4.23
N THR A 252 14.76 11.56 3.50
CA THR A 252 13.73 12.61 3.53
C THR A 252 12.39 11.99 3.84
N GLU A 253 11.67 12.54 4.81
CA GLU A 253 10.30 12.12 5.09
C GLU A 253 9.39 12.50 3.93
N ILE A 254 8.55 11.56 3.51
CA ILE A 254 7.57 11.73 2.44
C ILE A 254 6.15 11.53 3.00
N SER A 255 5.18 12.17 2.35
CA SER A 255 3.76 11.92 2.60
C SER A 255 3.21 11.05 1.48
N LEU A 256 2.52 9.96 1.84
CA LEU A 256 1.86 9.10 0.86
C LEU A 256 0.64 9.75 0.19
N SER A 257 0.05 10.77 0.83
CA SER A 257 -1.10 11.51 0.33
C SER A 257 -0.71 12.95 -0.02
N MET A 258 -0.03 13.16 -1.14
CA MET A 258 0.15 14.53 -1.65
C MET A 258 -1.15 15.03 -2.31
N ASN A 259 -2.11 15.52 -1.50
CA ASN A 259 -2.87 16.74 -1.79
C ASN A 259 -3.83 17.13 -0.65
N LYS A 260 -3.31 17.88 0.32
CA LYS A 260 -4.13 18.82 1.09
C LYS A 260 -3.46 20.19 1.13
N GLN A 261 -3.19 20.78 -0.03
CA GLN A 261 -3.15 22.23 -0.12
C GLN A 261 -4.59 22.76 -0.23
N LEU A 262 -5.32 22.66 0.88
CA LEU A 262 -6.25 23.72 1.26
C LEU A 262 -5.41 24.93 1.67
N LEU A 263 -4.86 25.66 0.70
CA LEU A 263 -4.65 27.09 0.89
C LEU A 263 -6.00 27.73 0.64
N TYR A 264 -6.70 27.97 1.74
CA TYR A 264 -7.92 28.76 1.82
C TYR A 264 -7.81 30.02 0.94
N ASN A 265 -8.75 30.15 0.00
CA ASN A 265 -9.18 31.44 -0.50
C ASN A 265 -9.61 32.32 0.68
N TYR A 266 -9.05 33.52 0.82
CA TYR A 266 -9.65 34.82 1.20
C TYR A 266 -8.47 35.80 1.21
N THR A 267 -8.40 36.80 0.35
CA THR A 267 -9.29 37.97 0.36
C THR A 267 -9.52 38.57 -1.03
N ASN A 268 -10.69 39.20 -1.16
CA ASN A 268 -11.03 40.22 -2.15
C ASN A 268 -9.93 41.28 -2.32
#